data_AF-A0AAE8G8J1-F1
#
_entry.id   AF-A0AAE8G8J1-F1
#
_cell.length_a   1.000
_cell.length_b   1.000
_cell.length_c   1.000
_cell.angle_alpha   90.00
_cell.angle_beta   90.00
_cell.angle_gamma   90.00
#
_symmetry.space_group_name_H-M   'P 1'
#
loop_
_entity.id
_entity.type
_entity.pdbx_description
1 polymer ?
#
loop_
_entity_poly.entity_id
_entity_poly.type
_entity_poly.pdbx_seq_one_letter_code
_entity_poly.pdbx_strand_id
1 'polypeptide(L)'
;MTLQAWLEKEENLKIEFLSEELALNRLIRFTSLLLSNGDNERIISEIQVIPPISEIGTIDNFPQVGTISIQLSETTLDQLKKNFRIFKFNRQNTKKNRIKKQIYLDRNLLKHLEKLTINNQLGTLENCLYDLVNNNQFDLKDEKRKNQQLTEELKLLQTQLNQTQQRIKVEQDKNKLLTQHYQESMNHLASYFGNDFFKFLSSQFHNLLKSELKQEAYEQISTLDLDALILNELQAVAISQLKIYISLFKGQPIESEAQLQL
;
A
#
# COMPACT_ATOMS: atom_id res chain seq x y z
N MET A 1 -12.62 -23.21 -70.37
CA MET A 1 -12.37 -23.47 -68.93
C MET A 1 -13.40 -24.48 -68.50
N THR A 2 -12.95 -25.67 -68.08
CA THR A 2 -13.81 -26.81 -67.71
C THR A 2 -14.65 -26.51 -66.48
N LEU A 3 -15.74 -27.26 -66.27
CA LEU A 3 -16.59 -27.14 -65.09
C LEU A 3 -15.78 -27.31 -63.79
N GLN A 4 -14.93 -28.34 -63.71
CA GLN A 4 -14.10 -28.61 -62.53
C GLN A 4 -13.17 -27.43 -62.18
N ALA A 5 -12.42 -26.92 -63.17
CA ALA A 5 -11.53 -25.78 -62.97
C ALA A 5 -12.28 -24.50 -62.61
N TRP A 6 -13.55 -24.38 -63.03
CA TRP A 6 -14.42 -23.33 -62.51
C TRP A 6 -14.76 -23.60 -61.05
N LEU A 7 -15.30 -24.75 -60.68
CA LEU A 7 -15.77 -25.03 -59.31
C LEU A 7 -14.67 -24.82 -58.24
N GLU A 8 -13.44 -25.27 -58.51
CA GLU A 8 -12.29 -25.14 -57.59
C GLU A 8 -11.91 -23.68 -57.30
N LYS A 9 -12.10 -22.78 -58.28
CA LYS A 9 -11.75 -21.38 -58.10
C LYS A 9 -12.81 -20.66 -57.27
N GLU A 10 -12.43 -20.10 -56.13
CA GLU A 10 -13.38 -19.40 -55.23
C GLU A 10 -14.50 -20.34 -54.75
N GLU A 11 -14.13 -21.60 -54.47
CA GLU A 11 -15.02 -22.70 -54.10
C GLU A 11 -16.09 -22.30 -53.07
N ASN A 12 -15.70 -21.72 -51.93
CA ASN A 12 -16.65 -21.28 -50.89
C ASN A 12 -17.71 -20.28 -51.41
N LEU A 13 -17.29 -19.33 -52.24
CA LEU A 13 -18.21 -18.35 -52.86
C LEU A 13 -19.16 -19.03 -53.85
N LYS A 14 -18.69 -20.08 -54.54
CA LYS A 14 -19.47 -20.87 -55.48
C LYS A 14 -20.43 -21.83 -54.79
N ILE A 15 -20.04 -22.43 -53.67
CA ILE A 15 -20.94 -23.21 -52.81
C ILE A 15 -22.12 -22.34 -52.38
N GLU A 16 -21.86 -21.14 -51.87
CA GLU A 16 -22.92 -20.22 -51.47
C GLU A 16 -23.81 -19.79 -52.65
N PHE A 17 -23.19 -19.42 -53.79
CA PHE A 17 -23.92 -19.05 -55.00
C PHE A 17 -24.80 -20.20 -55.54
N LEU A 18 -24.26 -21.41 -55.64
CA LEU A 18 -24.99 -22.57 -56.11
C LEU A 18 -26.11 -22.95 -55.13
N SER A 19 -25.89 -22.80 -53.83
CA SER A 19 -26.93 -22.99 -52.82
C SER A 19 -28.09 -22.01 -53.00
N GLU A 20 -27.82 -20.74 -53.31
CA GLU A 20 -28.84 -19.74 -53.63
C GLU A 20 -29.57 -20.06 -54.95
N GLU A 21 -28.84 -20.42 -56.01
CA GLU A 21 -29.44 -20.79 -57.30
C GLU A 21 -30.30 -22.06 -57.21
N LEU A 22 -29.92 -23.05 -56.38
CA LEU A 22 -30.72 -24.24 -56.09
C LEU A 22 -32.00 -23.90 -55.33
N ALA A 23 -31.93 -22.99 -54.35
CA ALA A 23 -33.11 -22.51 -53.63
C ALA A 23 -34.08 -21.75 -54.55
N LEU A 24 -33.54 -21.01 -55.52
CA LEU A 24 -34.34 -20.31 -56.54
C LEU A 24 -34.90 -21.25 -57.61
N ASN A 25 -34.33 -22.45 -57.76
CA ASN A 25 -34.75 -23.50 -58.69
C ASN A 25 -34.94 -22.98 -60.14
N ARG A 26 -33.97 -22.19 -60.63
CA ARG A 26 -34.05 -21.52 -61.94
C ARG A 26 -33.32 -22.25 -63.05
N LEU A 27 -32.05 -22.56 -62.82
CA LEU A 27 -31.16 -23.17 -63.81
C LEU A 27 -30.77 -24.60 -63.44
N ILE A 28 -30.66 -24.87 -62.14
CA ILE A 28 -30.16 -26.13 -61.58
C ILE A 28 -31.08 -26.62 -60.46
N ARG A 29 -31.09 -27.94 -60.24
CA ARG A 29 -31.84 -28.61 -59.18
C ARG A 29 -31.07 -29.81 -58.63
N PHE A 30 -31.48 -30.28 -57.46
CA PHE A 30 -31.08 -31.61 -56.99
C PHE A 30 -31.85 -32.69 -57.76
N THR A 31 -31.12 -33.68 -58.23
CA THR A 31 -31.66 -34.90 -58.85
C THR A 31 -31.04 -36.11 -58.16
N SER A 32 -31.84 -37.13 -57.89
CA SER A 32 -31.33 -38.40 -57.34
C SER A 32 -31.04 -39.37 -58.49
N LEU A 33 -29.83 -39.91 -58.53
CA LEU A 33 -29.43 -40.98 -59.42
C LEU A 33 -29.41 -42.29 -58.64
N LEU A 34 -30.13 -43.30 -59.14
CA LEU A 34 -30.15 -44.62 -58.54
C LEU A 34 -28.91 -45.37 -59.00
N LEU A 35 -28.00 -45.64 -58.06
CA LEU A 35 -26.77 -46.36 -58.32
C LEU A 35 -27.04 -47.86 -58.44
N SER A 36 -26.15 -48.57 -59.15
CA SER A 36 -26.28 -50.01 -59.44
C SER A 36 -26.26 -50.89 -58.18
N ASN A 37 -25.78 -50.35 -57.07
CA ASN A 37 -25.73 -50.97 -55.75
C ASN A 37 -27.01 -50.72 -54.91
N GLY A 38 -27.99 -49.98 -55.43
CA GLY A 38 -29.24 -49.65 -54.74
C GLY A 38 -29.19 -48.35 -53.92
N ASP A 39 -28.04 -47.68 -53.86
CA ASP A 39 -27.90 -46.38 -53.20
C ASP A 39 -28.41 -45.24 -54.10
N ASN A 40 -28.88 -44.14 -53.50
CA ASN A 40 -29.25 -42.93 -54.24
C ASN A 40 -28.15 -41.88 -54.08
N GLU A 41 -27.45 -41.55 -55.17
CA GLU A 41 -26.53 -40.40 -55.19
C GLU A 41 -27.32 -39.13 -55.50
N ARG A 42 -27.15 -38.08 -54.67
CA ARG A 42 -27.68 -36.76 -54.98
C ARG A 42 -26.70 -36.04 -55.90
N ILE A 43 -27.17 -35.62 -57.06
CA ILE A 43 -26.41 -34.81 -58.01
C ILE A 43 -27.09 -33.46 -58.21
N ILE A 44 -26.34 -32.45 -58.64
CA ILE A 44 -26.88 -31.20 -59.16
C ILE A 44 -26.95 -31.32 -60.68
N SER A 45 -28.15 -31.17 -61.25
CA SER A 45 -28.37 -31.19 -62.69
C SER A 45 -29.14 -29.97 -63.16
N GLU A 46 -29.09 -29.68 -64.45
CA GLU A 46 -29.98 -28.69 -65.06
C GLU A 46 -31.45 -29.12 -65.02
N ILE A 47 -32.36 -28.14 -65.04
CA ILE A 47 -33.82 -28.39 -64.90
C ILE A 47 -34.44 -28.88 -66.22
N GLN A 48 -33.97 -28.37 -67.36
CA GLN A 48 -34.45 -28.76 -68.70
C GLN A 48 -33.35 -29.52 -69.44
N VAL A 49 -33.60 -30.79 -69.75
CA VAL A 49 -32.64 -31.71 -70.37
C VAL A 49 -32.87 -31.74 -71.87
N ILE A 50 -32.42 -30.71 -72.59
CA ILE A 50 -32.46 -30.68 -74.07
C ILE A 50 -31.18 -30.00 -74.61
N PRO A 51 -30.02 -30.30 -74.00
CA PRO A 51 -28.95 -30.97 -74.75
C PRO A 51 -28.36 -32.17 -73.97
N PRO A 52 -27.52 -33.01 -74.61
CA PRO A 52 -26.77 -34.01 -73.87
C PRO A 52 -25.82 -33.33 -72.87
N ILE A 53 -25.83 -33.84 -71.63
CA ILE A 53 -24.90 -33.45 -70.56
C ILE A 53 -23.46 -33.60 -71.09
N SER A 54 -22.69 -32.52 -71.03
CA SER A 54 -21.34 -32.45 -71.62
C SER A 54 -20.24 -32.23 -70.57
N GLU A 55 -20.58 -31.66 -69.42
CA GLU A 55 -19.62 -31.29 -68.39
C GLU A 55 -20.00 -31.94 -67.05
N ILE A 56 -19.01 -32.60 -66.43
CA ILE A 56 -19.12 -33.22 -65.11
C ILE A 56 -18.01 -32.65 -64.23
N GLY A 57 -18.37 -32.27 -63.00
CA GLY A 57 -17.42 -31.84 -61.98
C GLY A 57 -17.92 -32.18 -60.60
N THR A 58 -17.05 -32.11 -59.61
CA THR A 58 -17.37 -32.34 -58.21
C THR A 58 -17.03 -31.10 -57.39
N ILE A 59 -17.81 -30.87 -56.34
CA ILE A 59 -17.50 -29.87 -55.34
C ILE A 59 -17.54 -30.51 -53.96
N ASP A 60 -16.51 -30.26 -53.18
CA ASP A 60 -16.38 -30.81 -51.83
C ASP A 60 -17.06 -29.87 -50.82
N ASN A 61 -17.39 -30.40 -49.64
CA ASN A 61 -17.94 -29.64 -48.52
C ASN A 61 -19.24 -28.86 -48.83
N PHE A 62 -20.04 -29.35 -49.78
CA PHE A 62 -21.37 -28.82 -50.06
C PHE A 62 -22.30 -29.02 -48.85
N PRO A 63 -23.11 -28.00 -48.47
CA PRO A 63 -23.94 -28.06 -47.28
C PRO A 63 -24.82 -29.32 -47.25
N GLN A 64 -24.81 -30.03 -46.12
CA GLN A 64 -25.64 -31.21 -45.83
C GLN A 64 -25.34 -32.47 -46.67
N VAL A 65 -24.52 -32.38 -47.72
CA VAL A 65 -24.24 -33.50 -48.63
C VAL A 65 -22.75 -33.90 -48.64
N GLY A 66 -21.84 -32.99 -48.27
CA GLY A 66 -20.41 -33.26 -48.35
C GLY A 66 -19.92 -33.10 -49.78
N THR A 67 -19.44 -34.17 -50.42
CA THR A 67 -19.06 -34.12 -51.84
C THR A 67 -20.28 -34.31 -52.73
N ILE A 68 -20.47 -33.43 -53.71
CA ILE A 68 -21.57 -33.53 -54.67
C ILE A 68 -21.10 -33.43 -56.12
N SER A 69 -21.63 -34.33 -56.95
CA SER A 69 -21.43 -34.33 -58.40
C SER A 69 -22.36 -33.32 -59.08
N ILE A 70 -21.81 -32.52 -59.98
CA ILE A 70 -22.51 -31.49 -60.76
C ILE A 70 -22.42 -31.88 -62.24
N GLN A 71 -23.58 -31.99 -62.89
CA GLN A 71 -23.71 -32.39 -64.29
C GLN A 71 -24.50 -31.34 -65.06
N LEU A 72 -23.85 -30.66 -66.00
CA LEU A 72 -24.43 -29.51 -66.72
C LEU A 72 -24.09 -29.55 -68.22
N SER A 73 -24.92 -28.89 -69.01
CA SER A 73 -24.55 -28.52 -70.38
C SER A 73 -23.62 -27.29 -70.38
N GLU A 74 -22.81 -27.15 -71.44
CA GLU A 74 -21.91 -26.00 -71.62
C GLU A 74 -22.67 -24.66 -71.61
N THR A 75 -23.88 -24.62 -72.17
CA THR A 75 -24.74 -23.44 -72.20
C THR A 75 -25.21 -23.04 -70.80
N THR A 76 -25.64 -24.00 -69.99
CA THR A 76 -26.03 -23.76 -68.59
C THR A 76 -24.84 -23.33 -67.75
N LEU A 77 -23.67 -23.94 -67.96
CA LEU A 77 -22.42 -23.54 -67.29
C LEU A 77 -22.05 -22.08 -67.60
N ASP A 78 -22.13 -21.65 -68.85
CA ASP A 78 -21.82 -20.28 -69.23
C ASP A 78 -22.82 -19.26 -68.67
N GLN A 79 -24.08 -19.64 -68.53
CA GLN A 79 -25.08 -18.82 -67.85
C GLN A 79 -24.78 -18.70 -66.35
N LEU A 80 -24.42 -19.80 -65.68
CA LEU A 80 -24.01 -19.79 -64.28
C LEU A 80 -22.74 -18.95 -64.05
N LYS A 81 -21.76 -19.00 -64.96
CA LYS A 81 -20.57 -18.13 -64.90
C LYS A 81 -20.95 -16.64 -64.96
N LYS A 82 -21.92 -16.26 -65.79
CA LYS A 82 -22.43 -14.86 -65.86
C LYS A 82 -23.15 -14.47 -64.57
N ASN A 83 -24.06 -15.30 -64.08
CA ASN A 83 -24.79 -15.06 -62.84
C ASN A 83 -23.86 -14.96 -61.64
N PHE A 84 -22.84 -15.82 -61.55
CA PHE A 84 -21.84 -15.80 -60.49
C PHE A 84 -21.06 -14.47 -60.46
N ARG A 85 -20.73 -13.89 -61.62
CA ARG A 85 -20.08 -12.57 -61.69
C ARG A 85 -20.97 -11.47 -61.10
N ILE A 86 -22.27 -11.50 -61.41
CA ILE A 86 -23.25 -10.55 -60.88
C ILE A 86 -23.41 -10.73 -59.36
N PHE A 87 -23.56 -11.98 -58.91
CA PHE A 87 -23.63 -12.33 -57.48
C PHE A 87 -22.42 -11.79 -56.72
N LYS A 88 -21.21 -12.06 -57.22
CA LYS A 88 -19.95 -11.59 -56.63
C LYS A 88 -19.89 -10.06 -56.56
N PHE A 89 -20.27 -9.36 -57.62
CA PHE A 89 -20.30 -7.90 -57.65
C PHE A 89 -21.29 -7.33 -56.61
N ASN A 90 -22.50 -7.87 -56.55
CA ASN A 90 -23.53 -7.44 -55.60
C ASN A 90 -23.09 -7.68 -54.15
N ARG A 91 -22.51 -8.85 -53.85
CA ARG A 91 -22.00 -9.18 -52.51
C ARG A 91 -20.86 -8.27 -52.07
N GLN A 92 -19.97 -7.91 -52.98
CA GLN A 92 -18.91 -6.95 -52.67
C GLN A 92 -19.47 -5.55 -52.39
N ASN A 93 -20.48 -5.12 -53.14
CA ASN A 93 -21.12 -3.81 -52.92
C ASN A 93 -21.91 -3.75 -51.62
N THR A 94 -22.65 -4.80 -51.25
CA THR A 94 -23.36 -4.86 -49.97
C THR A 94 -22.38 -4.82 -48.80
N LYS A 95 -21.26 -5.55 -48.88
CA LYS A 95 -20.19 -5.50 -47.87
C LYS A 95 -19.59 -4.10 -47.75
N LYS A 96 -19.23 -3.45 -48.86
CA LYS A 96 -18.70 -2.08 -48.86
C LYS A 96 -19.69 -1.08 -48.28
N ASN A 97 -20.97 -1.17 -48.64
CA ASN A 97 -22.01 -0.30 -48.11
C ASN A 97 -22.23 -0.49 -46.60
N ARG A 98 -22.19 -1.74 -46.11
CA ARG A 98 -22.24 -2.04 -44.68
C ARG A 98 -21.07 -1.39 -43.93
N ILE A 99 -19.85 -1.54 -44.44
CA ILE A 99 -18.65 -0.93 -43.83
C ILE A 99 -18.76 0.60 -43.79
N LYS A 100 -19.21 1.23 -44.88
CA LYS A 100 -19.42 2.69 -44.93
C LYS A 100 -20.43 3.15 -43.88
N LYS A 101 -21.55 2.44 -43.74
CA LYS A 101 -22.56 2.73 -42.71
C LYS A 101 -21.98 2.61 -41.30
N GLN A 102 -21.19 1.57 -41.04
CA GLN A 102 -20.54 1.37 -39.75
C GLN A 102 -19.61 2.55 -39.42
N ILE A 103 -18.71 2.92 -40.33
CA ILE A 103 -17.79 4.04 -40.16
C ILE A 103 -18.54 5.36 -39.90
N TYR A 104 -19.67 5.58 -40.59
CA TYR A 104 -20.48 6.77 -40.37
C TYR A 104 -21.11 6.81 -38.96
N LEU A 105 -21.65 5.68 -38.49
CA LEU A 105 -22.20 5.57 -37.15
C LEU A 105 -21.12 5.78 -36.08
N ASP A 106 -19.97 5.12 -36.24
CA ASP A 106 -18.86 5.22 -35.28
C ASP A 106 -18.35 6.67 -35.18
N ARG A 107 -18.22 7.37 -36.31
CA ARG A 107 -17.83 8.79 -36.33
C ARG A 107 -18.85 9.69 -35.64
N ASN A 108 -20.13 9.45 -35.83
CA ASN A 108 -21.18 10.25 -35.18
C ASN A 108 -21.22 9.99 -33.68
N LEU A 109 -21.05 8.73 -33.27
CA LEU A 109 -20.99 8.35 -31.86
C LEU A 109 -19.78 8.99 -31.18
N LEU A 110 -18.61 8.95 -31.83
CA LEU A 110 -17.38 9.56 -31.30
C LEU A 110 -17.53 11.08 -31.13
N LYS A 111 -18.12 11.77 -32.11
CA LYS A 111 -18.44 13.21 -31.98
C LYS A 111 -19.42 13.50 -30.83
N HIS A 112 -20.37 12.60 -30.59
CA HIS A 112 -21.32 12.78 -29.49
C HIS A 112 -20.65 12.57 -28.13
N LEU A 113 -19.78 11.58 -28.02
CA LEU A 113 -18.95 11.36 -26.83
C LEU A 113 -18.03 12.56 -26.56
N GLU A 114 -17.35 13.10 -27.56
CA GLU A 114 -16.53 14.31 -27.42
C GLU A 114 -17.35 15.49 -26.88
N LYS A 115 -18.56 15.70 -27.43
CA LYS A 115 -19.46 16.73 -26.91
C LYS A 115 -19.85 16.49 -25.46
N LEU A 116 -20.14 15.25 -25.06
CA LEU A 116 -20.44 14.91 -23.67
C LEU A 116 -19.24 15.16 -22.75
N THR A 117 -18.04 14.79 -23.18
CA THR A 117 -16.80 15.06 -22.44
C THR A 117 -16.57 16.54 -22.22
N ILE A 118 -16.78 17.36 -23.27
CA ILE A 118 -16.61 18.82 -23.20
C ILE A 118 -17.72 19.46 -22.36
N ASN A 119 -18.98 19.14 -22.64
CA ASN A 119 -20.14 19.76 -21.97
C ASN A 119 -20.17 19.47 -20.46
N ASN A 120 -19.78 18.25 -20.08
CA ASN A 120 -19.70 17.86 -18.67
C ASN A 120 -18.31 18.13 -18.06
N GLN A 121 -17.41 18.77 -18.81
CA GLN A 121 -16.05 19.11 -18.37
C GLN A 121 -15.29 17.92 -17.76
N LEU A 122 -15.51 16.71 -18.30
CA LEU A 122 -15.01 15.47 -17.67
C LEU A 122 -13.49 15.43 -17.59
N GLY A 123 -12.79 15.97 -18.58
CA GLY A 123 -11.32 16.08 -18.53
C GLY A 123 -10.83 17.01 -17.41
N THR A 124 -11.56 18.09 -17.14
CA THR A 124 -11.26 18.97 -16.00
C THR A 124 -11.54 18.27 -14.68
N LEU A 125 -12.66 17.55 -14.60
CA LEU A 125 -13.03 16.78 -13.40
C LEU A 125 -11.99 15.70 -13.08
N GLU A 126 -11.52 14.98 -14.11
CA GLU A 126 -10.49 13.95 -13.99
C GLU A 126 -9.17 14.55 -13.47
N ASN A 127 -8.75 15.69 -14.03
CA ASN A 127 -7.55 16.40 -13.56
C ASN A 127 -7.70 16.88 -12.11
N CYS A 128 -8.84 17.49 -11.76
CA CYS A 128 -9.09 17.93 -10.38
C CYS A 128 -9.08 16.76 -9.38
N LEU A 129 -9.64 15.60 -9.76
CA LEU A 129 -9.60 14.40 -8.94
C LEU A 129 -8.17 13.88 -8.78
N TYR A 130 -7.39 13.87 -9.86
CA TYR A 130 -5.99 13.47 -9.83
C TYR A 130 -5.16 14.37 -8.89
N ASP A 131 -5.32 15.69 -8.99
CA ASP A 131 -4.64 16.65 -8.13
C ASP A 131 -5.06 16.51 -6.67
N LEU A 132 -6.36 16.35 -6.39
CA LEU A 132 -6.87 16.13 -5.03
C LEU A 132 -6.29 14.85 -4.41
N VAL A 133 -6.24 13.76 -5.18
CA VAL A 133 -5.69 12.49 -4.68
C VAL A 133 -4.20 12.64 -4.40
N ASN A 134 -3.44 13.26 -5.29
CA ASN A 134 -2.00 13.40 -5.12
C ASN A 134 -1.63 14.34 -3.96
N ASN A 135 -2.31 15.48 -3.84
CA ASN A 135 -2.05 16.43 -2.76
C ASN A 135 -2.38 15.79 -1.40
N ASN A 136 -3.52 15.09 -1.29
CA ASN A 136 -3.88 14.39 -0.06
C ASN A 136 -2.89 13.27 0.28
N GLN A 137 -2.33 12.57 -0.71
CA GLN A 137 -1.30 11.56 -0.48
C GLN A 137 0.01 12.17 0.04
N PHE A 138 0.39 13.35 -0.47
CA PHE A 138 1.56 14.07 0.01
C PHE A 138 1.37 14.52 1.46
N ASP A 139 0.25 15.16 1.77
CA ASP A 139 -0.07 15.62 3.13
C ASP A 139 -0.11 14.47 4.13
N LEU A 140 -0.74 13.35 3.75
CA LEU A 140 -0.79 12.15 4.58
C LEU A 140 0.61 11.58 4.88
N LYS A 141 1.51 11.63 3.90
CA LYS A 141 2.89 11.15 4.06
C LYS A 141 3.66 12.02 5.04
N ASP A 142 3.51 13.34 4.95
CA ASP A 142 4.19 14.27 5.84
C ASP A 142 3.63 14.21 7.26
N GLU A 143 2.31 14.10 7.44
CA GLU A 143 1.71 13.86 8.76
C GLU A 143 2.12 12.51 9.37
N LYS A 144 2.28 11.47 8.54
CA LYS A 144 2.81 10.19 9.00
C LYS A 144 4.26 10.31 9.50
N ARG A 145 5.10 11.10 8.82
CA ARG A 145 6.47 11.37 9.26
C ARG A 145 6.51 12.14 10.57
N LYS A 146 5.69 13.19 10.71
CA LYS A 146 5.57 13.94 11.97
C LYS A 146 5.11 13.05 13.12
N ASN A 147 4.11 12.21 12.90
CA ASN A 147 3.64 11.24 13.89
C ASN A 147 4.74 10.24 14.29
N GLN A 148 5.56 9.78 13.35
CA GLN A 148 6.70 8.91 13.65
C GLN A 148 7.72 9.61 14.54
N GLN A 149 8.10 10.85 14.20
CA GLN A 149 9.03 11.65 15.00
C GLN A 149 8.50 11.89 16.42
N LEU A 150 7.25 12.30 16.56
CA LEU A 150 6.61 12.49 17.87
C LEU A 150 6.54 11.19 18.68
N THR A 151 6.31 10.05 18.02
CA THR A 151 6.30 8.74 18.69
C THR A 151 7.68 8.36 19.22
N GLU A 152 8.74 8.65 18.46
CA GLU A 152 10.12 8.43 18.90
C GLU A 152 10.50 9.35 20.06
N GLU A 153 10.11 10.63 19.99
CA GLU A 153 10.34 11.60 21.06
C GLU A 153 9.62 11.21 22.36
N LEU A 154 8.36 10.77 22.27
CA LEU A 154 7.61 10.26 23.43
C LEU A 154 8.29 9.05 24.07
N LYS A 155 8.81 8.11 23.26
CA LYS A 155 9.56 6.96 23.79
C LYS A 155 10.83 7.38 24.51
N LEU A 156 11.55 8.38 23.98
CA LEU A 156 12.75 8.91 24.61
C LEU A 156 12.42 9.56 25.96
N LEU A 157 11.42 10.45 25.98
CA LEU A 157 10.96 11.12 27.19
C LEU A 157 10.48 10.12 28.25
N GLN A 158 9.75 9.08 27.84
CA GLN A 158 9.30 8.06 28.77
C GLN A 158 10.47 7.25 29.36
N THR A 159 11.51 7.00 28.56
CA THR A 159 12.75 6.37 29.05
C THR A 159 13.45 7.26 30.08
N GLN A 160 13.59 8.55 29.79
CA GLN A 160 14.20 9.52 30.71
C GLN A 160 13.40 9.67 32.02
N LEU A 161 12.07 9.68 31.93
CA LEU A 161 11.19 9.72 33.09
C LEU A 161 11.40 8.49 33.98
N ASN A 162 11.41 7.30 33.40
CA ASN A 162 11.66 6.05 34.14
C ASN A 162 13.03 6.07 34.84
N GLN A 163 14.08 6.52 34.15
CA GLN A 163 15.42 6.67 34.74
C GLN A 163 15.42 7.66 35.91
N THR A 164 14.73 8.79 35.76
CA THR A 164 14.64 9.81 36.79
C THR A 164 13.88 9.30 38.01
N GLN A 165 12.77 8.58 37.81
CA GLN A 165 12.03 7.95 38.89
C GLN A 165 12.86 6.90 39.65
N GLN A 166 13.67 6.11 38.93
CA GLN A 166 14.61 5.18 39.57
C GLN A 166 15.64 5.91 40.44
N ARG A 167 16.23 7.01 39.95
CA ARG A 167 17.18 7.82 40.72
C ARG A 167 16.53 8.40 41.98
N ILE A 168 15.32 8.95 41.86
CA ILE A 168 14.54 9.47 42.99
C ILE A 168 14.35 8.37 44.05
N LYS A 169 13.98 7.15 43.63
CA LYS A 169 13.79 6.04 44.56
C LYS A 169 15.09 5.68 45.29
N VAL A 170 16.22 5.62 44.58
CA VAL A 170 17.53 5.34 45.19
C VAL A 170 17.90 6.40 46.22
N GLU A 171 17.72 7.69 45.91
CA GLU A 171 18.00 8.77 46.86
C GLU A 171 17.03 8.77 48.06
N GLN A 172 15.75 8.43 47.85
CA GLN A 172 14.79 8.25 48.94
C GLN A 172 15.20 7.11 49.88
N ASP A 173 15.70 5.98 49.35
CA ASP A 173 16.16 4.86 50.16
C ASP A 173 17.45 5.20 50.94
N LYS A 174 18.37 5.96 50.34
CA LYS A 174 19.56 6.50 51.04
C LYS A 174 19.16 7.44 52.17
N ASN A 175 18.23 8.36 51.93
CA ASN A 175 17.77 9.29 52.96
C ASN A 175 17.13 8.56 54.13
N LYS A 176 16.33 7.52 53.89
CA LYS A 176 15.78 6.69 54.98
C LYS A 176 16.88 6.03 55.82
N LEU A 177 17.91 5.48 55.19
CA LEU A 177 19.03 4.86 55.89
C LEU A 177 19.81 5.91 56.71
N LEU A 178 20.03 7.09 56.15
CA LEU A 178 20.70 8.18 56.84
C LEU A 178 19.90 8.64 58.06
N THR A 179 18.59 8.82 57.93
CA THR A 179 17.70 9.16 59.06
C THR A 179 17.73 8.08 60.15
N GLN A 180 17.79 6.79 59.78
CA GLN A 180 17.94 5.70 60.74
C GLN A 180 19.26 5.79 61.50
N HIS A 181 20.38 5.92 60.79
CA HIS A 181 21.70 6.07 61.42
C HIS A 181 21.80 7.32 62.29
N TYR A 182 21.19 8.42 61.86
CA TYR A 182 21.10 9.64 62.65
C TYR A 182 20.35 9.39 63.96
N GLN A 183 19.16 8.77 63.91
CA GLN A 183 18.39 8.44 65.11
C GLN A 183 19.17 7.52 66.06
N GLU A 184 19.86 6.50 65.53
CA GLU A 184 20.74 5.62 66.31
C GLU A 184 21.86 6.41 67.00
N SER A 185 22.54 7.30 66.27
CA SER A 185 23.61 8.14 66.79
C SER A 185 23.11 9.09 67.89
N MET A 186 21.97 9.74 67.68
CA MET A 186 21.38 10.64 68.67
C MET A 186 20.93 9.87 69.93
N ASN A 187 20.37 8.67 69.77
CA ASN A 187 20.04 7.80 70.91
C ASN A 187 21.30 7.40 71.71
N HIS A 188 22.40 7.07 71.02
CA HIS A 188 23.68 6.79 71.65
C HIS A 188 24.23 8.01 72.40
N LEU A 189 24.20 9.21 71.81
CA LEU A 189 24.65 10.44 72.45
C LEU A 189 23.80 10.80 73.68
N ALA A 190 22.47 10.69 73.59
CA ALA A 190 21.56 10.92 74.70
C ALA A 190 21.82 9.95 75.87
N SER A 191 22.21 8.70 75.57
CA SER A 191 22.63 7.71 76.58
C SER A 191 23.95 8.06 77.28
N TYR A 192 24.86 8.78 76.60
CA TYR A 192 26.19 9.10 77.11
C TYR A 192 26.24 10.42 77.90
N PHE A 193 25.51 11.45 77.43
CA PHE A 193 25.53 12.80 78.01
C PHE A 193 24.38 13.11 78.98
N GLY A 194 23.36 12.25 79.04
CA GLY A 194 22.11 12.54 79.74
C GLY A 194 21.18 13.46 78.93
N ASN A 195 19.88 13.16 78.97
CA ASN A 195 18.85 13.73 78.08
C ASN A 195 18.76 15.27 78.10
N ASP A 196 19.09 15.91 79.21
CA ASP A 196 18.88 17.35 79.39
C ASP A 196 20.01 18.19 78.78
N PHE A 197 21.26 17.72 78.86
CA PHE A 197 22.40 18.41 78.24
C PHE A 197 22.34 18.31 76.71
N PHE A 198 21.83 17.18 76.20
CA PHE A 198 21.65 16.95 74.78
C PHE A 198 20.55 17.83 74.17
N LYS A 199 19.39 17.97 74.85
CA LYS A 199 18.33 18.90 74.43
C LYS A 199 18.80 20.35 74.37
N PHE A 200 19.65 20.75 75.33
CA PHE A 200 20.24 22.07 75.35
C PHE A 200 21.15 22.32 74.13
N LEU A 201 22.07 21.41 73.83
CA LEU A 201 22.96 21.53 72.67
C LEU A 201 22.20 21.58 71.34
N SER A 202 21.21 20.70 71.16
CA SER A 202 20.39 20.67 69.94
C SER A 202 19.64 21.98 69.72
N SER A 203 19.12 22.60 70.80
CA SER A 203 18.43 23.90 70.72
C SER A 203 19.37 25.05 70.38
N GLN A 204 20.60 25.07 70.90
CA GLN A 204 21.58 26.11 70.60
C GLN A 204 22.02 26.07 69.14
N PHE A 205 22.26 24.87 68.60
CA PHE A 205 22.63 24.70 67.19
C PHE A 205 21.53 25.17 66.24
N HIS A 206 20.27 24.83 66.53
CA HIS A 206 19.13 25.24 65.71
C HIS A 206 18.99 26.77 65.64
N ASN A 207 19.26 27.46 66.74
CA ASN A 207 19.21 28.92 66.79
C ASN A 207 20.38 29.59 66.04
N LEU A 208 21.57 29.00 66.09
CA LEU A 208 22.77 29.53 65.44
C LEU A 208 22.67 29.42 63.91
N LEU A 209 22.14 28.31 63.40
CA LEU A 209 21.89 28.11 61.97
C LEU A 209 20.81 29.05 61.42
N LYS A 210 19.80 29.36 62.23
CA LYS A 210 18.76 30.33 61.90
C LYS A 210 19.31 31.77 61.80
N SER A 211 20.37 32.10 62.54
CA SER A 211 20.99 33.43 62.48
C SER A 211 22.00 33.63 61.36
N GLU A 212 22.66 32.58 60.87
CA GLU A 212 23.72 32.71 59.84
C GLU A 212 23.24 32.51 58.39
N LEU A 213 22.09 31.88 58.17
CA LEU A 213 21.56 31.64 56.80
C LEU A 213 20.57 32.75 56.38
N LYS A 214 20.83 33.40 55.23
CA LYS A 214 19.86 34.31 54.60
C LYS A 214 18.56 33.56 54.30
N GLN A 215 17.43 34.22 54.55
CA GLN A 215 16.08 33.67 54.61
C GLN A 215 15.66 32.78 53.42
N GLU A 216 16.17 33.05 52.20
CA GLU A 216 15.90 32.24 51.00
C GLU A 216 16.67 30.91 50.94
N ALA A 217 17.83 30.80 51.59
CA ALA A 217 18.57 29.54 51.70
C ALA A 217 17.95 28.60 52.75
N TYR A 218 17.35 29.16 53.82
CA TYR A 218 16.69 28.38 54.88
C TYR A 218 15.45 27.63 54.36
N GLU A 219 14.70 28.21 53.42
CA GLU A 219 13.55 27.55 52.80
C GLU A 219 13.95 26.46 51.80
N GLN A 220 15.10 26.56 51.13
CA GLN A 220 15.60 25.45 50.29
C GLN A 220 16.24 24.33 51.12
N ILE A 221 16.88 24.69 52.23
CA ILE A 221 17.50 23.75 53.17
C ILE A 221 16.47 23.02 54.05
N SER A 222 15.21 23.46 54.13
CA SER A 222 14.16 22.66 54.81
C SER A 222 13.92 21.28 54.17
N THR A 223 14.56 20.99 53.03
CA THR A 223 14.59 19.67 52.38
C THR A 223 15.94 18.95 52.45
N LEU A 224 16.99 19.59 52.98
CA LEU A 224 18.30 18.99 53.22
C LEU A 224 18.47 18.75 54.72
N ASP A 225 18.88 17.53 55.06
CA ASP A 225 19.01 17.06 56.43
C ASP A 225 20.12 17.84 57.16
N LEU A 226 19.72 18.94 57.82
CA LEU A 226 20.55 19.84 58.62
C LEU A 226 21.41 19.06 59.62
N ASP A 227 20.85 17.97 60.12
CA ASP A 227 21.45 17.13 61.15
C ASP A 227 22.71 16.40 60.64
N ALA A 228 22.76 16.05 59.35
CA ALA A 228 23.94 15.46 58.72
C ALA A 228 25.10 16.47 58.54
N LEU A 229 24.78 17.74 58.33
CA LEU A 229 25.76 18.82 58.19
C LEU A 229 26.31 19.25 59.55
N ILE A 230 25.44 19.28 60.57
CA ILE A 230 25.79 19.50 61.98
C ILE A 230 26.69 18.38 62.50
N LEU A 231 26.44 17.11 62.14
CA LEU A 231 27.25 15.98 62.58
C LEU A 231 28.68 16.03 62.03
N ASN A 232 28.86 16.44 60.77
CA ASN A 232 30.18 16.57 60.14
C ASN A 232 31.03 17.70 60.76
N GLU A 233 30.43 18.86 60.99
CA GLU A 233 31.08 20.00 61.65
C GLU A 233 31.39 19.68 63.13
N LEU A 234 30.46 19.07 63.87
CA LEU A 234 30.70 18.66 65.26
C LEU A 234 31.76 17.56 65.37
N GLN A 235 31.85 16.63 64.41
CA GLN A 235 32.95 15.67 64.37
C GLN A 235 34.29 16.36 64.12
N ALA A 236 34.35 17.32 63.21
CA ALA A 236 35.58 18.08 62.94
C ALA A 236 36.04 18.89 64.17
N VAL A 237 35.11 19.58 64.83
CA VAL A 237 35.39 20.37 66.03
C VAL A 237 35.73 19.48 67.22
N ALA A 238 35.01 18.38 67.46
CA ALA A 238 35.32 17.44 68.53
C ALA A 238 36.67 16.75 68.33
N ILE A 239 37.04 16.40 67.08
CA ILE A 239 38.37 15.85 66.75
C ILE A 239 39.47 16.90 66.97
N SER A 240 39.24 18.17 66.59
CA SER A 240 40.19 19.26 66.82
C SER A 240 40.43 19.52 68.31
N GLN A 241 39.37 19.55 69.12
CA GLN A 241 39.45 19.77 70.56
C GLN A 241 40.04 18.56 71.30
N LEU A 242 39.73 17.33 70.87
CA LEU A 242 40.37 16.12 71.39
C LEU A 242 41.87 16.09 71.05
N LYS A 243 42.27 16.53 69.85
CA LYS A 243 43.70 16.68 69.50
C LYS A 243 44.38 17.71 70.39
N ILE A 244 43.79 18.89 70.60
CA ILE A 244 44.32 19.93 71.49
C ILE A 244 44.44 19.42 72.93
N TYR A 245 43.43 18.71 73.43
CA TYR A 245 43.42 18.16 74.78
C TYR A 245 44.46 17.04 74.95
N ILE A 246 44.65 16.18 73.94
CA ILE A 246 45.70 15.15 73.91
C ILE A 246 47.10 15.78 73.84
N SER A 247 47.28 16.88 73.09
CA SER A 247 48.54 17.64 73.02
C SER A 247 48.90 18.29 74.35
N LEU A 248 47.92 18.90 75.03
CA LEU A 248 48.07 19.49 76.36
C LEU A 248 48.39 18.45 77.44
N PHE A 249 47.80 17.25 77.36
CA PHE A 249 48.06 16.16 78.32
C PHE A 249 49.38 15.42 78.08
N LYS A 250 49.89 15.39 76.84
CA LYS A 250 51.16 14.71 76.48
C LYS A 250 52.38 15.65 76.49
N GLY A 251 52.21 16.92 76.80
CA GLY A 251 53.30 17.90 76.82
C GLY A 251 53.94 18.14 75.44
N GLN A 252 53.18 17.99 74.35
CA GLN A 252 53.66 18.25 72.99
C GLN A 252 53.09 19.57 72.45
N PRO A 253 53.89 20.36 71.70
CA PRO A 253 53.45 21.65 71.18
C PRO A 253 52.32 21.51 70.15
N ILE A 254 51.37 22.45 70.21
CA ILE A 254 50.23 22.55 69.28
C ILE A 254 50.73 23.20 67.98
N GLU A 255 50.74 22.46 66.88
CA GLU A 255 50.88 23.07 65.55
C GLU A 255 49.54 23.75 65.19
N SER A 256 49.56 25.08 65.07
CA SER A 256 48.38 25.89 64.75
C SER A 256 47.90 25.65 63.31
N GLU A 257 46.59 25.69 63.10
CA GLU A 257 45.82 25.60 61.83
C GLU A 257 46.12 26.71 60.79
N ALA A 258 47.37 27.17 60.67
CA ALA A 258 47.79 28.16 59.68
C ALA A 258 48.35 27.54 58.38
N GLN A 259 48.24 26.22 58.17
CA GLN A 259 48.87 25.54 57.00
C GLN A 259 47.93 24.68 56.15
N LEU A 260 46.61 24.83 56.26
CA LEU A 260 45.64 24.16 55.37
C LEU A 260 44.81 25.12 54.50
N GLN A 261 45.42 26.24 54.10
CA GLN A 261 44.97 26.99 52.92
C GLN A 261 46.10 27.06 51.89
N LEU A 262 46.15 26.02 51.05
CA LEU A 262 46.65 26.03 49.65
C LEU A 262 46.13 24.79 48.93
#